data_AF-A0A9Q9UQQ5-F1
#
_entry.id   AF-A0A9Q9UQQ5-F1
#
_cell.length_a   1.000
_cell.length_b   1.000
_cell.length_c   1.000
_cell.angle_alpha   90.00
_cell.angle_beta   90.00
_cell.angle_gamma   90.00
#
_symmetry.space_group_name_H-M   'P 1'
#
loop_
_entity.id
_entity.type
_entity.pdbx_description
1 polymer ?
#
loop_
_entity_poly.entity_id
_entity_poly.type
_entity_poly.pdbx_seq_one_letter_code
_entity_poly.pdbx_strand_id
1 'polypeptide(L)'
;MSSTDLTPSERIDALIAGIADWRGKTFADLRQTILAAQAGIVEEWKWMGSPVWSCDGMIAVANAHKGKVKVTFMHGAQLPDPEKLFNDGLEGNARRAIDLFEGDRIDKQALKTLVRAAIEYNRTHLKKNARAGAGAKARRSDAA
;
A
#
# COMPACT_ATOMS: atom_id res chain seq x y z
N MET A 1 -14.29 22.05 -11.10
CA MET A 1 -14.38 20.73 -10.45
C MET A 1 -13.71 20.87 -9.10
N SER A 2 -14.48 20.84 -8.01
CA SER A 2 -13.92 20.94 -6.66
C SER A 2 -13.06 19.71 -6.37
N SER A 3 -11.97 19.86 -5.62
CA SER A 3 -11.02 18.79 -5.25
C SER A 3 -11.61 17.65 -4.39
N THR A 4 -12.92 17.64 -4.21
CA THR A 4 -13.67 16.71 -3.36
C THR A 4 -14.15 15.46 -4.08
N ASP A 5 -14.25 15.45 -5.42
CA ASP A 5 -14.91 14.36 -6.18
C ASP A 5 -13.96 13.33 -6.82
N LEU A 6 -12.65 13.47 -6.64
CA LEU A 6 -11.69 12.53 -7.23
C LEU A 6 -11.73 11.17 -6.54
N THR A 7 -11.79 10.10 -7.35
CA THR A 7 -11.55 8.71 -6.92
C THR A 7 -10.15 8.55 -6.34
N PRO A 8 -9.89 7.50 -5.52
CA PRO A 8 -8.55 7.23 -5.04
C PRO A 8 -7.50 7.14 -6.15
N SER A 9 -7.80 6.45 -7.25
CA SER A 9 -6.90 6.31 -8.39
C SER A 9 -6.55 7.66 -9.02
N GLU A 10 -7.53 8.53 -9.24
CA GLU A 10 -7.30 9.88 -9.79
C GLU A 10 -6.49 10.77 -8.83
N ARG A 11 -6.67 10.61 -7.52
CA ARG A 11 -5.83 11.32 -6.53
C ARG A 11 -4.38 10.86 -6.59
N ILE A 12 -4.15 9.57 -6.79
CA ILE A 12 -2.80 9.01 -6.97
C ILE A 12 -2.20 9.47 -8.30
N ASP A 13 -2.98 9.52 -9.39
CA ASP A 13 -2.54 10.08 -10.67
C ASP A 13 -2.10 11.54 -10.51
N ALA A 14 -2.92 12.37 -9.85
CA ALA A 14 -2.61 13.77 -9.59
C ALA A 14 -1.37 13.94 -8.70
N LEU A 15 -1.21 13.11 -7.67
CA LEU A 15 -0.02 13.11 -6.81
C LEU A 15 1.24 12.81 -7.63
N ILE A 16 1.22 11.76 -8.45
CA ILE A 16 2.36 11.36 -9.28
C ILE A 16 2.69 12.45 -10.30
N ALA A 17 1.68 13.00 -10.98
CA ALA A 17 1.86 14.07 -11.96
C ALA A 17 2.43 15.36 -11.34
N GLY A 18 2.16 15.61 -10.05
CA GLY A 18 2.73 16.74 -9.31
C GLY A 18 4.20 16.56 -8.90
N ILE A 19 4.79 15.37 -9.05
CA ILE A 19 6.19 15.09 -8.72
C ILE A 19 7.02 15.15 -10.01
N ALA A 20 7.61 16.31 -10.28
CA ALA A 20 8.28 16.60 -11.54
C ALA A 20 9.67 15.95 -11.73
N ASP A 21 10.24 15.33 -10.69
CA ASP A 21 11.54 14.66 -10.77
C ASP A 21 11.43 13.13 -10.89
N TRP A 22 12.56 12.43 -10.80
CA TRP A 22 12.64 10.98 -10.95
C TRP A 22 11.69 10.21 -10.02
N ARG A 23 11.32 10.79 -8.87
CA ARG A 23 10.42 10.14 -7.90
C ARG A 23 9.04 9.91 -8.49
N GLY A 24 8.55 10.80 -9.36
CA GLY A 24 7.24 10.63 -10.00
C GLY A 24 7.20 9.36 -10.85
N LYS A 25 8.24 9.16 -11.68
CA LYS A 25 8.39 7.94 -12.49
C LYS A 25 8.52 6.69 -11.61
N THR A 26 9.37 6.73 -10.58
CA THR A 26 9.55 5.60 -9.65
C THR A 26 8.25 5.26 -8.93
N PHE A 27 7.46 6.26 -8.51
CA PHE A 27 6.18 6.06 -7.86
C PHE A 27 5.15 5.43 -8.82
N ALA A 28 5.10 5.87 -10.08
CA ALA A 28 4.26 5.25 -11.10
C ALA A 28 4.62 3.78 -11.33
N ASP A 29 5.91 3.48 -11.50
CA ASP A 29 6.42 2.12 -11.66
C ASP A 29 6.09 1.23 -10.43
N LEU A 30 6.21 1.79 -9.22
CA LEU A 30 5.83 1.13 -7.95
C LEU A 30 4.33 0.80 -7.93
N ARG A 31 3.46 1.79 -8.18
CA ARG A 31 2.00 1.62 -8.22
C ARG A 31 1.59 0.53 -9.21
N GLN A 32 2.08 0.61 -10.45
CA GLN A 32 1.77 -0.37 -11.48
C GLN A 32 2.21 -1.79 -11.07
N THR A 33 3.37 -1.90 -10.43
CA THR A 33 3.89 -3.20 -9.97
C THR A 33 3.03 -3.80 -8.86
N ILE A 34 2.59 -2.98 -7.90
CA ILE A 34 1.67 -3.40 -6.83
C ILE A 34 0.35 -3.88 -7.43
N LEU A 35 -0.30 -3.08 -8.28
CA LEU A 35 -1.59 -3.44 -8.90
C LEU A 35 -1.50 -4.72 -9.75
N ALA A 36 -0.38 -4.91 -10.44
CA ALA A 36 -0.15 -6.11 -11.25
C ALA A 36 0.14 -7.39 -10.43
N ALA A 37 0.25 -7.31 -9.09
CA ALA A 37 0.48 -8.49 -8.26
C ALA A 37 -0.79 -9.37 -8.15
N GLN A 38 -1.97 -8.76 -8.09
CA GLN A 38 -3.25 -9.44 -7.92
C GLN A 38 -4.43 -8.53 -8.33
N ALA A 39 -5.38 -9.06 -9.11
CA ALA A 39 -6.52 -8.29 -9.64
C ALA A 39 -7.47 -7.72 -8.57
N GLY A 40 -7.50 -8.29 -7.36
CA GLY A 40 -8.35 -7.84 -6.26
C GLY A 40 -7.75 -6.73 -5.39
N ILE A 41 -6.63 -6.12 -5.80
CA ILE A 41 -6.04 -5.00 -5.08
C ILE A 41 -6.85 -3.74 -5.34
N VAL A 42 -7.21 -3.03 -4.27
CA VAL A 42 -7.95 -1.78 -4.29
C VAL A 42 -7.03 -0.63 -3.93
N GLU A 43 -7.16 0.48 -4.65
CA GLU A 43 -6.51 1.73 -4.32
C GLU A 43 -7.37 2.55 -3.38
N GLU A 44 -6.76 3.08 -2.33
CA GLU A 44 -7.40 3.91 -1.33
C GLU A 44 -6.59 5.20 -1.14
N TRP A 45 -7.28 6.25 -0.73
CA TRP A 45 -6.66 7.53 -0.38
C TRP A 45 -6.97 7.82 1.07
N LYS A 46 -5.96 7.79 1.93
CA LYS A 46 -6.15 7.88 3.38
C LYS A 46 -5.16 8.90 3.99
N TRP A 47 -5.36 9.24 5.26
CA TRP A 47 -4.39 9.99 6.09
C TRP A 47 -3.88 11.31 5.49
N MET A 48 -4.77 12.27 5.21
CA MET A 48 -4.40 13.60 4.67
C MET A 48 -3.48 13.56 3.43
N GLY A 49 -3.52 12.52 2.59
CA GLY A 49 -2.85 12.54 1.28
C GLY A 49 -2.02 11.32 0.90
N SER A 50 -2.18 10.19 1.57
CA SER A 50 -1.35 9.01 1.31
C SER A 50 -2.06 7.96 0.45
N PRO A 51 -1.45 7.55 -0.67
CA PRO A 51 -1.80 6.34 -1.40
C PRO A 51 -1.69 5.09 -0.54
N VAL A 52 -2.74 4.29 -0.52
CA VAL A 52 -2.81 3.01 0.19
C VAL A 52 -3.31 1.94 -0.77
N TRP A 53 -2.74 0.74 -0.69
CA TRP A 53 -3.25 -0.45 -1.40
C TRP A 53 -3.73 -1.48 -0.39
N SER A 54 -4.86 -2.11 -0.68
CA SER A 54 -5.45 -3.14 0.16
C SER A 54 -6.01 -4.31 -0.64
N CYS A 55 -5.98 -5.50 -0.05
CA CYS A 55 -6.66 -6.71 -0.50
C CYS A 55 -6.80 -7.64 0.71
N ASP A 56 -8.04 -7.94 1.11
CA ASP A 56 -8.37 -8.67 2.36
C ASP A 56 -7.79 -8.01 3.65
N GLY A 57 -7.37 -6.75 3.57
CA GLY A 57 -6.61 -6.01 4.58
C GLY A 57 -5.65 -5.01 3.93
N MET A 58 -5.10 -4.07 4.72
CA MET A 58 -4.15 -3.09 4.19
C MET A 58 -2.81 -3.77 3.87
N ILE A 59 -2.31 -3.60 2.65
CA ILE A 59 -1.04 -4.17 2.20
C ILE A 59 0.08 -3.18 2.54
N ALA A 60 0.02 -2.01 1.90
CA ALA A 60 1.07 -1.03 1.96
C ALA A 60 0.53 0.40 1.80
N VAL A 61 1.32 1.34 2.30
CA VAL A 61 1.18 2.79 2.09
C VAL A 61 2.46 3.28 1.43
N ALA A 62 2.36 4.19 0.45
CA ALA A 62 3.55 4.81 -0.14
C ALA A 62 3.49 6.33 -0.14
N ASN A 63 4.66 6.96 -0.01
CA ASN A 63 4.81 8.41 -0.05
C ASN A 63 6.14 8.78 -0.73
N ALA A 64 6.12 9.90 -1.46
CA ALA A 64 7.36 10.52 -1.94
C ALA A 64 7.90 11.45 -0.85
N HIS A 65 9.16 11.28 -0.49
CA HIS A 65 9.89 12.13 0.44
C HIS A 65 11.06 12.80 -0.27
N LYS A 66 11.72 13.76 0.39
CA LYS A 66 12.97 14.32 -0.14
C LYS A 66 13.99 13.20 -0.38
N GLY A 67 14.40 13.04 -1.64
CA GLY A 67 15.43 12.06 -2.05
C GLY A 67 14.99 10.60 -2.10
N LYS A 68 13.71 10.26 -1.86
CA LYS A 68 13.25 8.86 -1.91
C LYS A 68 11.77 8.70 -2.19
N VAL A 69 11.39 7.54 -2.74
CA VAL A 69 10.02 7.03 -2.70
C VAL A 69 9.98 5.90 -1.68
N LYS A 70 9.12 6.02 -0.66
CA LYS A 70 9.00 5.03 0.41
C LYS A 70 7.71 4.24 0.26
N VAL A 71 7.79 2.92 0.34
CA VAL A 71 6.64 2.03 0.51
C VAL A 71 6.77 1.24 1.81
N THR A 72 5.75 1.32 2.66
CA THR A 72 5.73 0.66 3.97
C THR A 72 4.65 -0.42 3.98
N PHE A 73 5.05 -1.65 4.28
CA PHE A 73 4.14 -2.80 4.40
C PHE A 73 3.64 -2.92 5.84
N MET A 74 2.32 -3.08 6.00
CA MET A 74 1.67 -3.03 7.32
C MET A 74 2.02 -4.16 8.25
N HIS A 75 2.25 -5.34 7.67
CA HIS A 75 2.71 -6.54 8.36
C HIS A 75 4.09 -6.96 7.89
N GLY A 76 4.89 -5.99 7.41
CA GLY A 76 6.18 -6.24 6.79
C GLY A 76 7.10 -7.14 7.61
N ALA A 77 7.12 -7.03 8.93
CA ALA A 77 7.96 -7.86 9.81
C ALA A 77 7.62 -9.37 9.76
N GLN A 78 6.41 -9.72 9.32
CA GLN A 78 5.90 -11.10 9.25
C GLN A 78 5.99 -11.69 7.84
N LEU A 79 6.41 -10.90 6.84
CA LEU A 79 6.45 -11.35 5.45
C LEU A 79 7.79 -12.02 5.13
N PRO A 80 7.80 -13.14 4.39
CA PRO A 80 9.03 -13.64 3.78
C PRO A 80 9.56 -12.60 2.79
N ASP A 81 10.87 -12.34 2.86
CA ASP A 81 11.59 -11.41 1.97
C ASP A 81 12.92 -12.03 1.52
N PRO A 82 12.89 -13.10 0.71
CA PRO A 82 14.10 -13.83 0.32
C PRO A 82 15.03 -12.99 -0.56
N GLU A 83 14.48 -12.06 -1.35
CA GLU A 83 15.22 -11.12 -2.17
C GLU A 83 15.73 -9.88 -1.39
N LYS A 84 15.41 -9.78 -0.09
CA LYS A 84 15.87 -8.73 0.83
C LYS A 84 15.53 -7.32 0.32
N LEU A 85 14.29 -7.13 -0.12
CA LEU A 85 13.81 -5.83 -0.60
C LEU A 85 13.68 -4.82 0.53
N PHE A 86 13.33 -5.24 1.75
CA PHE A 86 13.21 -4.33 2.87
C PHE A 86 14.58 -3.76 3.27
N ASN A 87 14.67 -2.44 3.36
CA ASN A 87 15.88 -1.71 3.75
C ASN A 87 15.63 -0.65 4.84
N ASP A 88 14.38 -0.51 5.30
CA ASP A 88 14.00 0.40 6.39
C ASP A 88 12.97 -0.25 7.33
N GLY A 89 12.96 0.20 8.60
CA GLY A 89 12.10 -0.35 9.65
C GLY A 89 12.43 -1.79 10.04
N LEU A 90 13.66 -2.26 9.79
CA LEU A 90 14.06 -3.66 9.97
C LEU A 90 14.01 -4.15 11.43
N GLU A 91 14.16 -3.24 12.39
CA GLU A 91 14.06 -3.53 13.83
C GLU A 91 12.61 -3.48 14.35
N GLY A 92 11.66 -3.04 13.50
CA GLY A 92 10.26 -2.98 13.86
C GLY A 92 9.61 -4.36 13.93
N ASN A 93 8.67 -4.54 14.88
CA ASN A 93 7.97 -5.82 15.07
C ASN A 93 6.72 -6.01 14.20
N ALA A 94 6.24 -4.94 13.55
CA ALA A 94 5.02 -4.95 12.74
C ALA A 94 5.29 -4.58 11.28
N ARG A 95 5.92 -3.43 11.05
CA ARG A 95 6.09 -2.84 9.73
C ARG A 95 7.54 -2.91 9.27
N ARG A 96 7.73 -3.09 7.97
CA ARG A 96 9.01 -2.89 7.27
C ARG A 96 8.76 -2.07 6.01
N ALA A 97 9.77 -1.38 5.53
CA ALA A 97 9.67 -0.48 4.39
C ALA A 97 10.79 -0.69 3.38
N ILE A 98 10.50 -0.28 2.16
CA ILE A 98 11.44 -0.17 1.05
C ILE A 98 11.54 1.31 0.74
N ASP A 99 12.70 1.90 0.99
CA ASP A 99 13.11 3.19 0.48
C ASP A 99 13.77 2.97 -0.89
N LEU A 100 13.18 3.56 -1.94
CA LEU A 100 13.70 3.58 -3.30
C LEU A 100 14.38 4.92 -3.55
N PHE A 101 15.64 4.87 -3.97
CA PHE A 101 16.50 6.02 -4.23
C PHE A 101 16.68 6.29 -5.73
N GLU A 102 17.33 7.41 -6.04
CA GLU A 102 17.58 7.80 -7.43
C GLU A 102 18.48 6.77 -8.11
N GLY A 103 18.06 6.29 -9.29
CA GLY A 103 18.77 5.28 -10.06
C GLY A 103 18.44 3.83 -9.67
N ASP A 104 17.72 3.61 -8.57
CA ASP A 104 17.25 2.27 -8.21
C ASP A 104 16.32 1.69 -9.27
N ARG A 105 16.41 0.37 -9.46
CA ARG A 105 15.47 -0.39 -10.29
C ARG A 105 14.56 -1.18 -9.38
N ILE A 106 13.26 -1.03 -9.57
CA ILE A 106 12.28 -1.89 -8.90
C ILE A 106 12.39 -3.30 -9.49
N ASP A 107 12.76 -4.27 -8.67
CA ASP A 107 12.58 -5.68 -9.00
C ASP A 107 11.08 -5.99 -9.02
N LYS A 108 10.50 -5.93 -10.22
CA LYS A 108 9.05 -6.10 -10.41
C LYS A 108 8.58 -7.50 -10.03
N GLN A 109 9.44 -8.52 -10.14
CA GLN A 109 9.05 -9.88 -9.80
C GLN A 109 9.06 -10.07 -8.28
N ALA A 110 10.16 -9.70 -7.63
CA ALA A 110 10.30 -9.79 -6.19
C ALA A 110 9.24 -8.95 -5.46
N LEU A 111 8.99 -7.71 -5.92
CA LEU A 111 7.97 -6.86 -5.31
C LEU A 111 6.56 -7.47 -5.44
N LYS A 112 6.22 -8.08 -6.58
CA LYS A 112 4.93 -8.78 -6.73
C LYS A 112 4.83 -9.98 -5.79
N THR A 113 5.91 -10.75 -5.62
CA THR A 113 5.96 -11.85 -4.65
C THR A 113 5.72 -11.35 -3.24
N LEU A 114 6.37 -10.25 -2.84
CA LEU A 114 6.19 -9.64 -1.53
C LEU A 114 4.76 -9.10 -1.31
N VAL A 115 4.16 -8.48 -2.33
CA VAL A 115 2.76 -8.04 -2.29
C VAL A 115 1.82 -9.23 -2.12
N ARG A 116 2.03 -10.33 -2.86
CA ARG A 116 1.22 -11.56 -2.69
C ARG A 116 1.37 -12.17 -1.30
N ALA A 117 2.58 -12.18 -0.74
CA ALA A 117 2.81 -12.63 0.62
C ALA A 117 2.05 -11.77 1.64
N ALA A 118 1.98 -10.46 1.45
CA ALA A 118 1.17 -9.56 2.29
C ALA A 118 -0.33 -9.87 2.21
N ILE A 119 -0.84 -10.16 1.00
CA ILE A 119 -2.24 -10.55 0.79
C ILE A 119 -2.53 -11.89 1.50
N GLU A 120 -1.63 -12.86 1.38
CA GLU A 120 -1.78 -14.15 2.05
C GLU A 120 -1.74 -14.01 3.57
N TYR A 121 -0.83 -13.19 4.09
CA TYR A 121 -0.81 -12.83 5.51
C TYR A 121 -2.16 -12.26 5.96
N ASN A 122 -2.71 -11.29 5.21
CA ASN A 122 -4.00 -10.70 5.52
C ASN A 122 -5.12 -11.76 5.58
N ARG A 123 -5.16 -12.66 4.59
CA ARG A 123 -6.17 -13.73 4.52
C ARG A 123 -6.09 -14.72 5.68
N THR A 124 -4.89 -15.03 6.13
CA THR A 124 -4.65 -16.02 7.18
C THR A 124 -4.76 -15.44 8.59
N HIS A 125 -4.38 -14.18 8.78
CA HIS A 125 -4.26 -13.57 10.12
C HIS A 125 -5.34 -12.54 10.45
N LEU A 126 -5.95 -11.88 9.45
CA LEU A 126 -6.95 -10.82 9.70
C LEU A 126 -8.40 -11.32 9.60
N LYS A 127 -8.65 -12.46 8.94
CA LYS A 127 -10.02 -13.01 8.76
C LYS A 127 -10.69 -13.45 10.07
N LYS A 128 -9.95 -13.66 11.17
CA LYS A 128 -10.56 -13.83 12.51
C LYS A 128 -11.22 -12.55 13.04
N ASN A 129 -10.81 -11.36 12.57
CA ASN A 129 -11.35 -10.07 13.02
C ASN A 129 -12.46 -9.51 12.11
N ALA A 130 -12.59 -10.00 10.87
CA ALA A 130 -13.61 -9.53 9.93
C ALA A 130 -15.05 -9.92 10.34
N ARG A 131 -15.24 -11.08 11.00
CA ARG A 131 -16.56 -11.47 11.56
C ARG A 131 -16.98 -10.63 12.77
N ALA A 132 -16.03 -10.04 13.51
CA ALA A 132 -16.34 -9.18 14.65
C ALA A 132 -16.75 -7.75 14.23
N GLY A 133 -16.21 -7.25 13.12
CA GLY A 133 -16.49 -5.89 12.63
C GLY A 133 -17.80 -5.73 11.84
N ALA A 134 -18.20 -6.75 11.09
CA ALA A 134 -19.42 -6.70 10.27
C ALA A 134 -20.72 -6.74 11.12
N GLY A 135 -20.68 -7.32 12.33
CA GLY A 135 -21.83 -7.37 13.24
C GLY A 135 -22.12 -6.08 14.00
N ALA A 136 -21.14 -5.17 14.12
CA ALA A 136 -21.29 -3.93 14.90
C ALA A 136 -21.97 -2.80 14.11
N LYS A 137 -21.95 -2.84 12.77
CA LYS A 137 -22.53 -1.79 11.92
C LYS A 137 -24.02 -2.00 11.57
N ALA A 138 -24.58 -3.17 11.89
CA ALA A 138 -25.97 -3.52 11.59
C ALA A 138 -26.97 -3.22 12.74
N ARG A 139 -26.56 -2.59 13.84
CA ARG A 139 -27.43 -2.30 15.01
C ARG A 139 -27.72 -0.81 15.25
N ARG A 140 -27.51 0.07 14.28
CA ARG A 140 -27.94 1.48 14.35
C ARG A 140 -28.70 1.88 13.09
N SER A 141 -29.89 1.33 12.94
CA SER A 141 -30.97 1.86 12.10
C SER A 141 -32.24 1.09 12.48
N ASP A 142 -32.70 1.35 13.70
CA ASP A 142 -34.09 1.14 14.14
C ASP A 142 -34.21 1.70 15.55
N ALA A 143 -34.41 3.01 15.63
CA ALA A 143 -35.07 3.70 16.74
C ALA A 143 -35.17 5.20 16.43
N ALA A 144 -36.41 5.68 16.48
CA ALA A 144 -36.91 7.06 16.42
C ALA A 144 -37.14 7.66 15.03
#